data_AF-A0AA42ZII8-F1
#
_entry.id   AF-A0AA42ZII8-F1
#
_cell.length_a   1.000
_cell.length_b   1.000
_cell.length_c   1.000
_cell.angle_alpha   90.00
_cell.angle_beta   90.00
_cell.angle_gamma   90.00
#
_symmetry.space_group_name_H-M   'P 1'
#
loop_
_entity.id
_entity.type
_entity.pdbx_description
1 polymer ?
#
loop_
_entity_poly.entity_id
_entity_poly.type
_entity_poly.pdbx_seq_one_letter_code
_entity_poly.pdbx_strand_id
1 'polypeptide(L)' 'DTYSPWQKGGVENAIGRMRRTLPRKTDLVKLPEEHFVHFIQAYNNTPRKCLDFWTPAEVFWKELLHFKCEFTFPPVRE' A
#
# COMPACT_ATOMS: atom_id res chain seq x y z
N ASP A 1 -2.64 17.38 -16.02
CA ASP A 1 -2.06 18.09 -14.87
C ASP A 1 -1.21 17.10 -14.12
N THR A 2 0.09 17.16 -14.35
CA THR A 2 1.04 16.12 -13.96
C THR A 2 2.16 16.83 -13.22
N TYR A 3 2.37 16.51 -11.93
CA TYR A 3 3.45 16.99 -11.04
C TYR A 3 3.13 18.09 -10.02
N SER A 4 1.94 18.06 -9.44
CA SER A 4 1.69 18.90 -8.28
C SER A 4 2.11 18.20 -6.97
N PRO A 5 2.89 18.84 -6.07
CA PRO A 5 3.42 18.20 -4.85
C PRO A 5 2.35 17.54 -3.98
N TRP A 6 1.15 18.11 -3.93
CA TRP A 6 0.02 17.59 -3.14
C TRP A 6 -0.56 16.26 -3.65
N GLN A 7 -0.25 15.85 -4.89
CA GLN A 7 -0.72 14.58 -5.45
C GLN A 7 0.03 13.37 -4.86
N LYS A 8 1.18 13.58 -4.18
CA LYS A 8 2.07 12.51 -3.70
C LYS A 8 2.03 12.24 -2.20
N GLY A 9 1.18 12.94 -1.44
CA GLY A 9 1.17 12.84 0.03
C GLY A 9 1.01 11.41 0.56
N GLY A 10 0.24 10.56 -0.12
CA GLY A 10 0.10 9.14 0.24
C GLY A 10 1.40 8.35 0.07
N VAL A 11 2.10 8.56 -1.05
CA VAL A 11 3.39 7.92 -1.35
C VAL A 11 4.46 8.37 -0.35
N GLU A 12 4.52 9.66 -0.06
CA GLU A 12 5.46 10.22 0.91
C GLU A 12 5.21 9.67 2.33
N ASN A 13 3.95 9.49 2.73
CA ASN A 13 3.60 8.85 3.99
C ASN A 13 4.13 7.41 4.04
N ALA A 14 3.86 6.63 2.99
CA ALA A 14 4.27 5.23 2.90
C ALA A 14 5.79 5.07 2.96
N ILE A 15 6.53 5.86 2.18
CA ILE A 15 8.00 5.90 2.21
C ILE A 15 8.50 6.28 3.60
N GLY A 16 7.91 7.31 4.21
CA GLY A 16 8.25 7.73 5.57
C GLY A 16 8.06 6.61 6.59
N ARG A 17 7.00 5.80 6.47
CA ARG A 17 6.78 4.64 7.35
C ARG A 17 7.82 3.55 7.16
N MET A 18 8.09 3.18 5.91
CA MET A 18 9.06 2.12 5.58
C MET A 18 10.48 2.49 6.03
N ARG A 19 10.84 3.78 5.99
CA ARG A 19 12.17 4.26 6.38
C ARG A 19 12.33 4.58 7.87
N ARG A 20 11.29 4.45 8.71
CA ARG A 20 11.36 4.85 10.14
C ARG A 20 12.45 4.15 10.94
N THR A 21 12.72 2.89 10.63
CA THR A 21 13.72 2.07 11.33
C THR A 21 15.12 2.22 10.74
N LEU A 22 15.25 2.85 9.57
CA LEU A 22 16.52 3.06 8.93
C LEU A 22 17.21 4.32 9.47
N PRO A 23 18.52 4.26 9.74
CA PRO A 23 19.33 5.46 9.93
C PRO A 23 19.15 6.45 8.76
N ARG A 24 19.18 7.75 9.07
CA ARG A 24 18.94 8.81 8.06
C ARG A 24 19.88 8.74 6.85
N LYS A 25 21.10 8.24 7.05
CA LYS A 25 22.16 8.14 6.03
C LYS A 25 22.31 6.71 5.46
N THR A 26 21.31 5.84 5.62
CA THR A 26 21.36 4.51 5.00
C THR A 26 21.40 4.62 3.48
N ASP A 27 22.40 3.97 2.88
CA ASP A 27 22.51 3.79 1.43
C ASP A 27 21.55 2.67 1.00
N LEU A 28 20.46 3.06 0.34
CA LEU A 28 19.41 2.13 -0.11
C LEU A 28 19.89 1.21 -1.23
N VAL A 29 20.92 1.60 -2.00
CA VAL A 29 21.45 0.80 -3.12
C VAL A 29 22.22 -0.42 -2.60
N LYS A 30 22.84 -0.29 -1.42
CA LYS A 30 23.58 -1.36 -0.76
C LYS A 30 22.72 -2.21 0.16
N LEU A 31 21.45 -1.85 0.34
CA LEU A 31 20.56 -2.58 1.23
C LEU A 31 20.17 -3.91 0.56
N PRO A 32 20.29 -5.04 1.25
CA PRO A 32 19.89 -6.33 0.69
C PRO A 32 18.38 -6.38 0.42
N GLU A 33 17.98 -7.13 -0.60
CA GLU A 33 16.57 -7.26 -1.02
C GLU A 33 15.67 -7.79 0.11
N GLU A 34 16.18 -8.68 0.95
CA GLU A 34 15.47 -9.25 2.10
C GLU A 34 14.96 -8.18 3.09
N HIS A 35 15.70 -7.08 3.25
CA HIS A 35 15.26 -5.97 4.10
C HIS A 35 14.08 -5.22 3.49
N PHE A 36 14.03 -5.08 2.16
CA PHE A 36 12.88 -4.48 1.49
C PHE A 36 11.64 -5.34 1.67
N VAL A 37 11.77 -6.66 1.53
CA VAL A 37 10.69 -7.62 1.80
C VAL A 37 10.20 -7.46 3.25
N HIS A 38 11.13 -7.37 4.21
CA HIS A 38 10.78 -7.18 5.61
C HIS A 38 10.04 -5.85 5.85
N PHE A 39 10.46 -4.74 5.24
CA PHE A 39 9.78 -3.45 5.37
C PHE A 39 8.38 -3.47 4.76
N ILE A 40 8.20 -4.13 3.62
CA ILE A 40 6.90 -4.28 2.97
C ILE A 40 5.97 -5.11 3.86
N GLN A 41 6.46 -6.24 4.39
CA GLN A 41 5.71 -7.08 5.32
C GLN A 41 5.32 -6.31 6.58
N ALA A 42 6.26 -5.61 7.22
CA ALA A 42 5.98 -4.79 8.38
C ALA A 42 4.94 -3.70 8.07
N TYR A 43 5.06 -3.00 6.94
CA TYR A 43 4.12 -1.97 6.53
C TYR A 43 2.69 -2.53 6.33
N ASN A 44 2.57 -3.66 5.65
CA ASN A 44 1.30 -4.31 5.32
C ASN A 44 0.65 -5.01 6.51
N ASN A 45 1.45 -5.47 7.49
CA ASN A 45 0.97 -6.16 8.69
C ASN A 45 0.89 -5.26 9.92
N THR A 46 1.11 -3.94 9.79
CA THR A 46 0.93 -3.00 10.90
C THR A 46 -0.54 -2.59 11.02
N PRO A 47 -1.21 -2.86 12.15
CA PRO A 47 -2.55 -2.33 12.46
C PRO A 47 -2.66 -0.82 12.24
N ARG A 48 -3.73 -0.36 11.59
CA ARG A 48 -3.98 1.07 11.37
C ARG A 48 -5.26 1.51 12.06
N LYS A 49 -5.18 2.57 12.88
CA LYS A 49 -6.37 3.17 13.52
C LYS A 49 -7.45 3.59 12.52
N CYS A 50 -7.07 4.06 11.32
CA CYS A 50 -8.02 4.43 10.27
C CYS A 50 -8.70 3.22 9.59
N LEU A 51 -8.26 2.00 9.91
CA LEU A 51 -8.85 0.74 9.46
C LEU A 51 -9.42 -0.03 10.66
N ASP A 52 -9.87 0.65 11.72
CA ASP A 52 -10.35 0.02 12.95
C ASP A 52 -9.36 -0.98 13.58
N PHE A 53 -8.06 -0.66 13.49
CA PHE A 53 -6.95 -1.52 13.93
C PHE A 53 -6.77 -2.82 13.15
N TRP A 54 -7.39 -2.95 11.98
CA TRP A 54 -7.04 -3.99 11.01
C TRP A 54 -5.74 -3.63 10.29
N THR A 55 -5.09 -4.66 9.76
CA THR A 55 -3.89 -4.49 8.93
C THR A 55 -4.29 -4.15 7.48
N PRO A 56 -3.47 -3.35 6.76
CA PRO A 56 -3.66 -3.11 5.34
C PRO A 56 -3.79 -4.40 4.52
N ALA A 57 -3.03 -5.44 4.86
CA ALA A 57 -3.12 -6.74 4.20
C ALA A 57 -4.52 -7.37 4.37
N GLU A 58 -5.03 -7.45 5.61
CA GLU A 58 -6.35 -8.04 5.87
C GLU A 58 -7.47 -7.30 5.16
N VAL A 59 -7.47 -5.97 5.20
CA VAL A 59 -8.48 -5.16 4.51
C VAL A 59 -8.38 -5.34 3.00
N PHE A 60 -7.17 -5.34 2.45
CA PHE A 60 -6.96 -5.56 1.02
C PHE A 60 -7.50 -6.92 0.55
N TRP A 61 -7.20 -7.99 1.29
CA TRP A 61 -7.72 -9.32 0.97
C TRP A 61 -9.24 -9.40 1.09
N LYS A 62 -9.83 -8.73 2.09
CA LYS A 62 -11.29 -8.67 2.27
C LYS A 62 -11.98 -7.94 1.12
N GLU A 63 -11.46 -6.79 0.69
CA GLU A 63 -12.06 -5.96 -0.36
C GLU A 63 -11.83 -6.52 -1.78
N LEU A 64 -10.66 -7.12 -2.07
CA LEU A 64 -10.43 -7.79 -3.36
C LEU A 64 -11.36 -8.98 -3.56
N LEU A 65 -11.73 -9.70 -2.49
CA LEU A 65 -12.72 -10.77 -2.55
C LEU A 65 -14.16 -10.26 -2.68
N HIS A 66 -14.40 -8.96 -2.44
CA HIS A 66 -15.69 -8.30 -2.67
C HIS A 66 -15.85 -7.72 -4.08
N PHE A 67 -14.79 -7.66 -4.90
CA PHE A 67 -14.94 -7.58 -6.35
C PHE A 67 -15.48 -8.92 -6.87
N LYS A 68 -16.72 -9.26 -6.48
CA LYS A 68 -17.55 -10.12 -7.31
C LYS A 68 -17.52 -9.47 -8.69
N CYS A 69 -17.00 -10.20 -9.65
CA CYS A 69 -17.07 -9.83 -11.05
C CYS A 69 -18.55 -9.79 -11.42
N GLU A 70 -19.20 -8.66 -11.17
CA GLU A 70 -20.49 -8.36 -11.79
C GLU A 70 -20.16 -8.05 -13.24
N PHE A 71 -20.00 -9.12 -14.04
CA PHE A 71 -20.28 -9.05 -15.46
C PHE A 71 -21.74 -8.59 -15.57
N THR A 72 -21.96 -7.29 -15.55
CA THR A 72 -23.17 -6.72 -16.13
C THR A 72 -23.03 -7.03 -17.62
N PHE A 73 -23.66 -8.13 -18.05
CA PHE A 73 -23.88 -8.37 -19.46
C PHE A 73 -24.49 -7.08 -20.02
N PRO A 74 -23.91 -6.46 -21.06
CA PRO A 74 -24.50 -5.26 -21.63
C PRO A 74 -25.93 -5.62 -22.05
N PRO A 75 -26.94 -4.78 -21.78
CA PRO A 75 -28.30 -5.07 -22.18
C PRO A 75 -28.31 -5.33 -23.69
N VAL A 76 -28.86 -6.47 -24.08
CA VAL A 76 -29.08 -6.82 -25.48
C VAL A 76 -29.89 -5.68 -26.09
N ARG A 77 -29.33 -5.02 -27.09
CA ARG A 77 -30.06 -4.01 -27.86
C ARG A 77 -31.10 -4.75 -28.70
N GLU A 78 -32.37 -4.57 -28.37
CA GLU A 78 -33.51 -4.86 -29.27
C GLU A 78 -33.49 -3.91 -30.48
#